data_AF-A0A484Z9C6-F1
#
_entry.id   AF-A0A484Z9C6-F1
#
_cell.length_a   1.000
_cell.length_b   1.000
_cell.length_c   1.000
_cell.angle_alpha   90.00
_cell.angle_beta   90.00
_cell.angle_gamma   90.00
#
_symmetry.space_group_name_H-M   'P 1'
#
loop_
_entity.id
_entity.type
_entity.pdbx_description
1 polymer ?
#
loop_
_entity_poly.entity_id
_entity_poly.type
_entity_poly.pdbx_seq_one_letter_code
_entity_poly.pdbx_strand_id
1 'polypeptide(L)'
;MRIEADSGSVNGNMLVSDNKDVGFIIANDSGTPLTPNSLSSKIPFRLDDNAQAQVGIRAWPVSVTGNKPAEGRFTSRGYLRVDYD
;
A
#
# COMPACT_ATOMS: atom_id res chain seq x y z
N MET A 1 -11.28 0.29 -4.25
CA MET A 1 -10.16 -0.60 -3.85
C MET A 1 -9.32 0.10 -2.79
N ARG A 2 -8.88 -0.59 -1.75
CA ARG A 2 -8.02 -0.05 -0.68
C ARG A 2 -6.96 -1.06 -0.25
N ILE A 3 -6.00 -0.60 0.55
CA ILE A 3 -4.95 -1.45 1.12
C ILE A 3 -5.34 -1.84 2.55
N GLU A 4 -5.26 -3.14 2.85
CA GLU A 4 -5.31 -3.66 4.21
C GLU A 4 -3.98 -4.32 4.57
N ALA A 5 -3.61 -4.27 5.84
CA ALA A 5 -2.41 -4.91 6.35
C ALA A 5 -2.54 -5.18 7.85
N ASP A 6 -1.68 -6.07 8.36
CA ASP A 6 -1.57 -6.27 9.80
C ASP A 6 -1.20 -4.96 10.48
N SER A 7 -1.95 -4.56 11.52
CA SER A 7 -1.76 -3.25 12.17
C SER A 7 -0.35 -3.02 12.70
N GLY A 8 0.37 -4.08 13.08
CA GLY A 8 1.78 -4.00 13.50
C GLY A 8 2.76 -3.68 12.36
N SER A 9 2.32 -3.78 11.11
CA SER A 9 3.11 -3.50 9.90
C SER A 9 2.73 -2.18 9.24
N VAL A 10 2.02 -1.29 9.94
CA VAL A 10 1.56 0.01 9.39
C VAL A 10 2.22 1.16 10.15
N ASN A 11 2.82 2.10 9.42
CA ASN A 11 3.31 3.36 9.95
C ASN A 11 2.88 4.51 9.02
N GLY A 12 1.85 5.26 9.42
CA GLY A 12 1.24 6.28 8.57
C GLY A 12 0.69 5.65 7.29
N ASN A 13 1.20 6.07 6.12
CA ASN A 13 0.86 5.51 4.82
C ASN A 13 1.84 4.41 4.32
N MET A 14 2.73 3.94 5.20
CA MET A 14 3.74 2.94 4.87
C MET A 14 3.32 1.55 5.31
N LEU A 15 3.65 0.55 4.48
CA LEU A 15 3.74 -0.85 4.86
C LEU A 15 5.17 -1.12 5.33
N VAL A 16 5.35 -1.36 6.63
CA VAL A 16 6.65 -1.68 7.23
C VAL A 16 7.02 -3.11 6.85
N SER A 17 8.29 -3.34 6.52
CA SER A 17 8.81 -4.67 6.19
C SER A 17 9.29 -5.42 7.44
N ASP A 18 9.72 -6.66 7.27
CA ASP A 18 10.51 -7.40 8.25
C ASP A 18 11.84 -6.70 8.64
N ASN A 19 12.27 -5.68 7.88
CA ASN A 19 13.28 -4.71 8.29
C ASN A 19 12.61 -3.41 8.75
N LYS A 20 12.67 -3.12 10.05
CA LYS A 20 12.00 -1.96 10.67
C LYS A 20 12.38 -0.59 10.08
N ASP A 21 13.51 -0.48 9.41
CA ASP A 21 14.01 0.77 8.83
C ASP A 21 13.58 0.95 7.37
N VAL A 22 13.00 -0.09 6.75
CA VAL A 22 12.52 -0.10 5.36
C VAL A 22 11.03 -0.43 5.31
N GLY A 23 10.32 0.33 4.50
CA GLY A 23 8.92 0.10 4.23
C GLY A 23 8.61 0.35 2.77
N PHE A 24 7.34 0.25 2.42
CA PHE A 24 6.85 0.50 1.08
C PHE A 24 5.70 1.49 1.14
N ILE A 25 5.68 2.43 0.21
CA ILE A 25 4.48 3.17 -0.11
C ILE A 25 3.77 2.45 -1.23
N ILE A 26 2.46 2.25 -1.07
CA ILE A 26 1.56 1.87 -2.16
C ILE A 26 0.74 3.09 -2.54
N ALA A 27 0.64 3.38 -3.82
CA ALA A 27 -0.02 4.55 -4.34
C ALA A 27 -0.90 4.20 -5.55
N ASN A 28 -1.82 5.11 -5.88
CA ASN A 28 -2.54 5.05 -7.16
C ASN A 28 -1.61 5.39 -8.34
N ASP A 29 -2.14 5.35 -9.56
CA ASP A 29 -1.35 5.63 -10.76
C ASP A 29 -0.87 7.10 -10.86
N SER A 30 -1.50 8.06 -10.18
CA SER A 30 -0.96 9.42 -10.10
C SER A 30 0.16 9.57 -9.08
N GLY A 31 0.52 8.52 -8.35
CA GLY A 31 1.53 8.54 -7.29
C GLY A 31 1.00 9.04 -5.93
N THR A 32 -0.32 9.19 -5.77
CA THR A 32 -0.94 9.56 -4.49
C THR A 32 -0.93 8.36 -3.54
N PRO A 33 -0.27 8.45 -2.37
CA PRO A 33 -0.19 7.33 -1.43
C PRO A 33 -1.55 6.88 -0.90
N LEU A 34 -1.69 5.58 -0.70
CA LEU A 34 -2.81 4.97 0.02
C LEU A 34 -2.40 4.71 1.47
N THR A 35 -3.26 5.07 2.40
CA THR A 35 -3.10 4.77 3.82
C THR A 35 -3.70 3.40 4.12
N PRO A 36 -2.89 2.39 4.50
CA PRO A 36 -3.41 1.08 4.87
C PRO A 36 -4.45 1.16 5.99
N ASN A 37 -5.44 0.27 5.96
CA ASN A 37 -6.50 0.16 6.97
C ASN A 37 -7.40 1.40 7.11
N SER A 38 -7.37 2.33 6.15
CA SER A 38 -8.26 3.49 6.12
C SER A 38 -9.42 3.28 5.13
N LEU A 39 -10.65 3.47 5.60
CA LEU A 39 -11.85 3.43 4.75
C LEU A 39 -11.94 4.62 3.79
N SER A 40 -11.33 5.76 4.14
CA SER A 40 -11.31 6.96 3.30
C SER A 40 -10.17 6.95 2.27
N SER A 41 -9.15 6.11 2.48
CA SER A 41 -8.03 5.97 1.53
C SER A 41 -8.30 4.84 0.54
N LYS A 42 -9.04 5.17 -0.51
CA LYS A 42 -9.44 4.23 -1.57
C LYS A 42 -9.20 4.78 -2.96
N ILE A 43 -8.89 3.89 -3.91
CA ILE A 43 -8.94 4.18 -5.33
C ILE A 43 -10.37 3.89 -5.81
N PRO A 44 -11.10 4.91 -6.31
CA PRO A 44 -12.40 4.69 -6.93
C PRO A 44 -12.20 4.00 -8.29
N PHE A 45 -13.13 3.12 -8.64
CA PHE A 45 -13.17 2.45 -9.93
C PHE A 45 -14.63 2.29 -10.36
N ARG A 46 -14.84 2.12 -11.66
CA ARG A 46 -16.15 1.79 -12.22
C ARG A 46 -15.99 0.57 -13.10
N LEU A 47 -16.97 -0.31 -13.05
CA LEU A 47 -17.06 -1.42 -13.99
C LEU A 47 -17.50 -0.87 -15.35
N ASP A 48 -16.94 -1.45 -16.42
CA ASP A 48 -17.42 -1.26 -17.78
C ASP A 48 -18.64 -2.14 -18.08
N ASP A 49 -19.14 -2.08 -19.31
CA ASP A 49 -20.30 -2.87 -19.77
C ASP A 49 -20.04 -4.39 -19.73
N ASN A 50 -18.79 -4.82 -19.57
CA ASN A 50 -18.38 -6.22 -19.41
C ASN A 50 -18.13 -6.61 -17.95
N ALA A 51 -18.51 -5.75 -16.99
CA ALA A 51 -18.26 -5.92 -15.57
C ALA A 51 -16.76 -5.98 -15.19
N GLN A 52 -15.89 -5.29 -15.95
CA GLN A 52 -14.45 -5.23 -15.72
C GLN A 52 -14.00 -3.85 -15.27
N ALA A 53 -12.94 -3.79 -14.47
CA ALA A 53 -12.25 -2.54 -14.13
C ALA A 53 -10.74 -2.76 -14.08
N GLN A 54 -9.99 -1.79 -14.60
CA GLN A 54 -8.53 -1.75 -14.48
C GLN A 54 -8.12 -0.61 -13.56
N VAL A 55 -7.24 -0.91 -12.61
CA VAL A 55 -6.71 0.06 -11.66
C VAL A 55 -5.20 -0.01 -11.65
N GLY A 56 -4.54 1.11 -11.93
CA GLY A 56 -3.10 1.23 -11.82
C GLY A 56 -2.65 1.47 -10.37
N ILE A 57 -1.60 0.76 -9.96
CA ILE A 57 -0.95 0.93 -8.66
C ILE A 57 0.55 1.12 -8.84
N ARG A 58 1.15 1.89 -7.93
CA ARG A 58 2.60 2.10 -7.87
C ARG A 58 3.10 1.71 -6.49
N ALA A 59 4.31 1.16 -6.43
CA ALA A 59 4.96 0.79 -5.19
C ALA A 59 6.44 1.17 -5.24
N TRP A 60 6.97 1.70 -4.14
CA TRP A 60 8.39 2.01 -4.01
C TRP A 60 8.85 1.87 -2.56
N PRO A 61 10.12 1.50 -2.32
CA PRO A 61 10.67 1.44 -0.98
C PRO A 61 10.90 2.84 -0.41
N VAL A 62 10.77 2.97 0.91
CA VAL A 62 11.02 4.20 1.67
C VAL A 62 11.77 3.90 2.96
N SER A 63 12.51 4.88 3.48
CA SER A 63 13.03 4.82 4.84
C SER A 63 11.90 5.10 5.83
N VAL A 64 11.72 4.21 6.81
CA VAL A 64 10.69 4.35 7.84
C VAL A 64 11.19 5.21 9.00
N THR A 65 12.47 5.07 9.35
CA THR A 65 13.05 5.66 10.57
C THR A 65 14.11 6.72 10.31
N GLY A 66 14.64 6.79 9.08
CA GLY A 66 15.83 7.59 8.74
C GLY A 66 17.17 6.92 9.08
N ASN A 67 17.17 5.76 9.75
CA ASN A 67 18.39 5.02 10.07
C ASN A 67 18.88 4.18 8.88
N LYS A 68 20.17 3.83 8.87
CA LYS A 68 20.72 2.86 7.91
C LYS A 68 20.03 1.50 8.12
N PRO A 69 19.37 0.94 7.10
CA PRO A 69 18.80 -0.40 7.20
C PRO A 69 19.86 -1.48 7.41
N ALA A 70 19.49 -2.54 8.13
CA ALA A 70 20.27 -3.77 8.15
C ALA A 70 20.36 -4.35 6.72
N GLU A 71 21.55 -4.81 6.34
CA GLU A 71 21.79 -5.40 5.03
C GLU A 71 21.08 -6.76 4.91
N GLY A 72 20.47 -7.02 3.74
CA GLY A 72 19.76 -8.28 3.49
C GLY A 72 18.51 -8.09 2.66
N ARG A 73 17.80 -9.21 2.44
CA ARG A 73 16.46 -9.18 1.84
C ARG A 73 15.46 -8.65 2.85
N PHE A 74 14.47 -7.95 2.37
CA PHE A 74 13.34 -7.48 3.17
C PHE A 74 12.04 -7.70 2.42
N THR A 75 10.97 -7.99 3.16
CA THR A 75 9.65 -8.27 2.63
C THR A 75 8.57 -7.63 3.50
N SER A 76 7.49 -7.19 2.86
CA SER A 76 6.28 -6.72 3.55
C SER A 76 5.05 -7.37 2.92
N ARG A 77 3.94 -7.34 3.64
CA ARG A 77 2.67 -7.93 3.19
C ARG A 77 1.53 -6.94 3.38
N GLY A 78 0.79 -6.72 2.30
CA GLY A 78 -0.49 -6.03 2.30
C GLY A 78 -1.46 -6.76 1.38
N TYR A 79 -2.74 -6.48 1.55
CA TYR A 79 -3.83 -7.08 0.79
C TYR A 79 -4.57 -5.98 0.04
N LEU A 80 -4.88 -6.25 -1.24
CA LEU A 80 -5.82 -5.43 -1.99
C LEU A 80 -7.23 -5.85 -1.60
N ARG A 81 -8.00 -4.92 -1.05
CA ARG A 81 -9.42 -5.11 -0.80
C ARG A 81 -10.25 -4.35 -1.81
N VAL A 82 -11.20 -5.06 -2.41
CA VAL A 82 -12.19 -4.50 -3.31
C VAL A 82 -13.50 -4.39 -2.55
N ASP A 83 -13.95 -3.16 -2.35
CA ASP A 83 -15.27 -2.84 -1.79
C ASP A 83 -16.13 -2.27 -2.93
N TYR A 84 -17.40 -2.68 -2.97
CA TYR A 84 -18.43 -2.12 -3.85
C TYR A 84 -19.31 -1.20 -2.99
N ASP A 85 -19.52 0.02 -3.47
CA ASP A 85 -20.42 1.00 -2.84
C ASP A 85 -21.83 0.89 -3.46
#